data_AF-A0AAE4FSF0-F1
#
_entry.id   AF-A0AAE4FSF0-F1
#
_cell.length_a   1.000
_cell.length_b   1.000
_cell.length_c   1.000
_cell.angle_alpha   90.00
_cell.angle_beta   90.00
_cell.angle_gamma   90.00
#
_symmetry.space_group_name_H-M   'P 1'
#
loop_
_entity.id
_entity.type
_entity.pdbx_description
1 polymer ?
#
loop_
_entity_poly.entity_id
_entity_poly.type
_entity_poly.pdbx_seq_one_letter_code
_entity_poly.pdbx_strand_id
1 'polypeptide(L)'
;MDPIQLGLIASILSGVCTAAWTVLTWRQQQDKEEEAKRDRNAALYVNPFILAAEELQDALYNYLSGNYHKLPGEETRQGYAGFSAAALEIVYTIVIYFGWSFTIYRYGPYTSDEKLIELTRQVSEMFSDITHASEAEEDAFYFSYPEQKALGLTFVKPTAIAYAHAANTAHLNTHLPPVESQFPSFESISLYDFEEQIKNQRNERSALYLNIRDALHAIDKAQPTADFTGRQRLVRVQNYLVDLVNYLEEKEGFSVSVSKRRRARHHLTFAQLFGYIDLQVAHHIPGRLRLKFPVLKNNMIYGVHFESFFFSLEGVKNVRVNLQACSIVIEYDIEKYSMGELETTLGNYIHNLS
;
A
#
# COMPACT_ATOMS: atom_id res chain seq x y z
N MET A 1 -71.87 -17.75 -6.29
CA MET A 1 -70.81 -18.25 -5.38
C MET A 1 -71.38 -18.25 -3.98
N ASP A 2 -71.27 -19.38 -3.28
CA ASP A 2 -71.69 -19.44 -1.87
C ASP A 2 -70.80 -18.52 -1.01
N PRO A 3 -71.37 -17.84 0.01
CA PRO A 3 -70.62 -16.98 0.92
C PRO A 3 -69.47 -17.72 1.63
N ILE A 4 -69.61 -19.03 1.82
CA ILE A 4 -68.58 -19.91 2.38
C ILE A 4 -67.35 -19.99 1.44
N GLN A 5 -67.56 -20.08 0.12
CA GLN A 5 -66.46 -20.12 -0.84
C GLN A 5 -65.73 -18.77 -0.96
N LEU A 6 -66.45 -17.66 -0.85
CA LEU A 6 -65.87 -16.31 -0.81
C LEU A 6 -64.99 -16.10 0.43
N GLY A 7 -65.44 -16.55 1.60
CA GLY A 7 -64.64 -16.49 2.83
C GLY A 7 -63.37 -17.35 2.77
N LEU A 8 -63.44 -18.52 2.14
CA LEU A 8 -62.30 -19.42 1.99
C LEU A 8 -61.26 -18.86 1.01
N ILE A 9 -61.70 -18.28 -0.12
CA ILE A 9 -60.82 -17.60 -1.08
C ILE A 9 -60.14 -16.38 -0.44
N ALA A 10 -60.88 -15.58 0.33
CA ALA A 10 -60.33 -14.42 1.03
C ALA A 10 -59.27 -14.81 2.08
N SER A 11 -59.48 -15.91 2.80
CA SER A 11 -58.52 -16.43 3.78
C SER A 11 -57.22 -16.91 3.12
N ILE A 12 -57.33 -17.65 2.01
CA ILE A 12 -56.16 -18.11 1.24
C ILE A 12 -55.37 -16.91 0.69
N LEU A 13 -56.05 -15.94 0.09
CA LEU A 13 -55.42 -14.72 -0.42
C LEU A 13 -54.71 -13.94 0.68
N SER A 14 -55.34 -13.79 1.85
CA SER A 14 -54.73 -13.14 3.02
C SER A 14 -53.46 -13.85 3.50
N GLY A 15 -53.49 -15.19 3.58
CA GLY A 15 -52.32 -16.00 3.94
C GLY A 15 -51.16 -15.85 2.95
N VAL A 16 -51.46 -15.86 1.65
CA VAL A 16 -50.44 -15.67 0.59
C VAL A 16 -49.86 -14.25 0.63
N CYS A 17 -50.69 -13.22 0.78
CA CYS A 17 -50.23 -11.84 0.91
C CYS A 17 -49.34 -11.64 2.15
N THR A 18 -49.71 -12.25 3.28
CA THR A 18 -48.91 -12.19 4.51
C THR A 18 -47.56 -12.88 4.32
N ALA A 19 -47.55 -14.08 3.72
CA ALA A 19 -46.31 -14.80 3.44
C ALA A 19 -45.38 -14.01 2.48
N ALA A 20 -45.93 -13.45 1.40
CA ALA A 20 -45.19 -12.61 0.46
C ALA A 20 -44.64 -11.35 1.14
N TRP A 21 -45.45 -10.67 1.96
CA TRP A 21 -45.02 -9.52 2.75
C TRP A 21 -43.87 -9.89 3.69
N THR A 22 -43.98 -10.98 4.44
CA THR A 22 -42.93 -11.42 5.38
C THR A 22 -41.60 -11.70 4.69
N VAL A 23 -41.63 -12.35 3.52
CA VAL A 23 -40.40 -12.64 2.75
C VAL A 23 -39.77 -11.35 2.22
N LEU A 24 -40.58 -10.42 1.71
CA LEU A 24 -40.09 -9.12 1.23
C LEU A 24 -39.49 -8.28 2.36
N THR A 25 -40.17 -8.21 3.51
CA THR A 25 -39.65 -7.46 4.67
C THR A 25 -38.41 -8.11 5.26
N TRP A 26 -38.33 -9.45 5.29
CA TRP A 26 -37.15 -10.16 5.75
C TRP A 26 -35.96 -9.90 4.82
N ARG A 27 -36.17 -9.94 3.51
CA ARG A 27 -35.12 -9.61 2.54
C ARG A 27 -34.65 -8.16 2.67
N GLN A 28 -35.56 -7.20 2.76
CA GLN A 28 -35.20 -5.80 2.99
C GLN A 28 -34.44 -5.57 4.30
N GLN A 29 -34.82 -6.28 5.36
CA GLN A 29 -34.13 -6.22 6.64
C GLN A 29 -32.73 -6.80 6.53
N GLN A 30 -32.59 -7.92 5.83
CA GLN A 30 -31.30 -8.57 5.61
C GLN A 30 -30.36 -7.71 4.74
N ASP A 31 -30.88 -7.07 3.69
CA ASP A 31 -30.13 -6.14 2.85
C ASP A 31 -29.60 -4.96 3.70
N LYS A 32 -30.43 -4.39 4.59
CA LYS A 32 -30.01 -3.32 5.52
C LYS A 32 -28.97 -3.78 6.53
N GLU A 33 -29.09 -5.01 7.04
CA GLU A 33 -28.11 -5.58 7.97
C GLU A 33 -26.77 -5.83 7.29
N GLU A 34 -26.77 -6.25 6.02
CA GLU A 34 -25.56 -6.40 5.22
C GLU A 34 -24.89 -5.05 4.94
N GLU A 35 -25.68 -4.04 4.58
CA GLU A 35 -25.20 -2.67 4.36
C GLU A 35 -24.57 -2.09 5.64
N ALA A 36 -25.26 -2.19 6.78
CA ALA A 36 -24.72 -1.73 8.06
C ALA A 36 -23.44 -2.47 8.49
N LYS A 37 -23.31 -3.77 8.17
CA LYS A 37 -22.08 -4.53 8.39
C LYS A 37 -20.95 -4.04 7.48
N ARG A 38 -21.24 -3.75 6.21
CA ARG A 38 -20.25 -3.18 5.28
C ARG A 38 -19.78 -1.82 5.75
N ASP A 39 -20.68 -0.91 6.10
CA ASP A 39 -20.37 0.42 6.60
C ASP A 39 -19.52 0.38 7.88
N ARG A 40 -19.84 -0.55 8.78
CA ARG A 40 -19.05 -0.79 9.99
C ARG A 40 -17.65 -1.30 9.67
N ASN A 41 -17.52 -2.27 8.78
CA ASN A 41 -16.21 -2.79 8.36
C ASN A 41 -15.41 -1.68 7.67
N ALA A 42 -16.08 -0.84 6.88
CA ALA A 42 -15.47 0.28 6.22
C ALA A 42 -14.90 1.28 7.23
N ALA A 43 -15.72 1.67 8.21
CA ALA A 43 -15.34 2.61 9.25
C ALA A 43 -14.21 2.10 10.16
N LEU A 44 -14.17 0.80 10.48
CA LEU A 44 -13.20 0.24 11.43
C LEU A 44 -11.87 -0.18 10.80
N TYR A 45 -11.88 -0.67 9.56
CA TYR A 45 -10.71 -1.33 8.98
C TYR A 45 -10.36 -0.85 7.57
N VAL A 46 -11.35 -0.71 6.69
CA VAL A 46 -11.08 -0.34 5.28
C VAL A 46 -10.60 1.10 5.20
N ASN A 47 -11.34 2.06 5.76
CA ASN A 47 -11.02 3.48 5.64
C ASN A 47 -9.65 3.78 6.26
N PRO A 48 -9.32 3.32 7.49
CA PRO A 48 -7.99 3.54 8.04
C PRO A 48 -6.88 2.89 7.21
N PHE A 49 -7.13 1.73 6.60
CA PHE A 49 -6.14 1.09 5.72
C PHE A 49 -5.93 1.85 4.42
N ILE A 50 -7.01 2.30 3.75
CA ILE A 50 -6.93 3.15 2.56
C ILE A 50 -6.16 4.44 2.88
N LEU A 51 -6.48 5.08 4.03
CA LEU A 51 -5.79 6.28 4.49
C LEU A 51 -4.32 6.03 4.77
N ALA A 52 -3.97 4.95 5.47
CA ALA A 52 -2.56 4.62 5.73
C ALA A 52 -1.77 4.35 4.45
N ALA A 53 -2.38 3.68 3.46
CA ALA A 53 -1.76 3.45 2.16
C ALA A 53 -1.63 4.76 1.35
N GLU A 54 -2.62 5.65 1.44
CA GLU A 54 -2.58 6.98 0.80
C GLU A 54 -1.52 7.90 1.42
N GLU A 55 -1.47 7.99 2.75
CA GLU A 55 -0.49 8.79 3.47
C GLU A 55 0.93 8.32 3.15
N LEU A 56 1.16 7.00 3.14
CA LEU A 56 2.47 6.46 2.79
C LEU A 56 2.82 6.72 1.32
N GLN A 57 1.89 6.51 0.38
CA GLN A 57 2.20 6.78 -1.03
C GLN A 57 2.53 8.26 -1.23
N ASP A 58 1.76 9.17 -0.63
CA ASP A 58 1.91 10.61 -0.83
C ASP A 58 3.21 11.12 -0.20
N ALA A 59 3.53 10.68 1.03
CA ALA A 59 4.79 10.97 1.70
C ALA A 59 5.98 10.53 0.84
N LEU A 60 5.94 9.29 0.31
CA LEU A 60 6.98 8.78 -0.58
C LEU A 60 7.05 9.55 -1.90
N TYR A 61 5.91 9.87 -2.53
CA TYR A 61 5.88 10.59 -3.79
C TYR A 61 6.48 11.99 -3.64
N ASN A 62 6.08 12.73 -2.61
CA ASN A 62 6.55 14.07 -2.34
C ASN A 62 8.05 14.07 -2.02
N TYR A 63 8.52 13.11 -1.22
CA TYR A 63 9.94 12.92 -0.94
C TYR A 63 10.73 12.59 -2.20
N LEU A 64 10.36 11.53 -2.93
CA LEU A 64 11.10 11.06 -4.11
C LEU A 64 11.09 12.06 -5.26
N SER A 65 10.06 12.91 -5.35
CA SER A 65 9.97 13.98 -6.35
C SER A 65 10.74 15.26 -5.97
N GLY A 66 11.30 15.33 -4.77
CA GLY A 66 11.94 16.55 -4.25
C GLY A 66 10.96 17.66 -3.89
N ASN A 67 9.65 17.34 -3.78
CA ASN A 67 8.59 18.27 -3.38
C ASN A 67 8.37 18.31 -1.87
N TYR A 68 9.18 17.58 -1.10
CA TYR A 68 9.14 17.67 0.35
C TYR A 68 9.72 19.01 0.79
N HIS A 69 8.84 19.97 1.06
CA HIS A 69 9.22 21.31 1.48
C HIS A 69 9.50 21.29 2.98
N LYS A 70 10.73 21.67 3.36
CA LYS A 70 11.01 21.98 4.77
C LYS A 70 10.12 23.14 5.20
N LEU A 71 9.43 23.00 6.33
CA LEU A 71 8.65 24.10 6.87
C LEU A 71 9.60 25.26 7.24
N PRO A 72 9.20 26.54 7.04
CA PRO A 72 9.99 27.68 7.47
C PRO A 72 10.34 27.57 8.97
N GLY A 73 11.64 27.49 9.29
CA GLY A 73 12.14 27.33 10.67
C GLY A 73 12.66 25.93 11.02
N GLU A 74 12.56 24.95 10.11
CA GLU A 74 13.17 23.62 10.28
C GLU A 74 14.70 23.63 10.18
N GLU A 75 15.33 24.63 9.54
CA GLU A 75 16.80 24.73 9.50
C GLU A 75 17.42 24.88 10.90
N THR A 76 16.66 25.45 11.83
CA THR A 76 17.05 25.68 13.24
C THR A 76 16.52 24.64 14.21
N ARG A 77 15.52 23.84 13.81
CA ARG A 77 15.03 22.71 14.61
C ARG A 77 15.81 21.49 14.13
N GLN A 78 16.85 21.09 14.85
CA GLN A 78 17.16 19.66 14.87
C GLN A 78 15.82 18.99 15.16
N GLY A 79 15.30 18.19 14.22
CA GLY A 79 14.03 17.54 14.45
C GLY A 79 14.13 16.76 15.75
N TYR A 80 13.01 16.68 16.46
CA TYR A 80 13.04 16.09 17.78
C TYR A 80 13.40 14.58 17.61
N ALA A 81 14.05 13.99 18.61
CA ALA A 81 14.85 12.75 18.46
C ALA A 81 16.08 12.77 17.51
N GLY A 82 16.44 13.90 16.90
CA GLY A 82 17.71 14.10 16.18
C GLY A 82 17.68 13.80 14.68
N PHE A 83 16.51 13.60 14.09
CA PHE A 83 16.30 13.31 12.67
C PHE A 83 15.50 14.41 11.97
N SER A 84 15.48 14.49 10.64
CA SER A 84 14.60 15.45 9.94
C SER A 84 13.11 15.10 10.08
N ALA A 85 12.24 16.10 9.96
CA ALA A 85 10.78 15.90 9.93
C ALA A 85 10.37 14.93 8.81
N ALA A 86 11.02 15.03 7.63
CA ALA A 86 10.82 14.12 6.51
C ALA A 86 11.11 12.67 6.86
N ALA A 87 12.25 12.42 7.51
CA ALA A 87 12.62 11.08 7.93
C ALA A 87 11.59 10.51 8.91
N LEU A 88 11.21 11.29 9.92
CA LEU A 88 10.22 10.86 10.92
C LEU A 88 8.86 10.55 10.30
N GLU A 89 8.33 11.44 9.45
CA GLU A 89 7.02 11.27 8.80
C GLU A 89 6.99 10.05 7.87
N ILE A 90 8.02 9.87 7.04
CA ILE A 90 8.08 8.74 6.11
C ILE A 90 8.19 7.42 6.87
N VAL A 91 9.07 7.33 7.87
CA VAL A 91 9.22 6.08 8.62
C VAL A 91 8.00 5.81 9.51
N TYR A 92 7.36 6.86 10.04
CA TYR A 92 6.08 6.76 10.73
C TYR A 92 4.99 6.17 9.82
N THR A 93 4.76 6.75 8.64
CA THR A 93 3.75 6.27 7.70
C THR A 93 4.02 4.83 7.23
N ILE A 94 5.30 4.43 7.09
CA ILE A 94 5.68 3.02 6.82
C ILE A 94 5.17 2.09 7.93
N VAL A 95 5.45 2.40 9.20
CA VAL A 95 5.07 1.50 10.30
C VAL A 95 3.56 1.51 10.57
N ILE A 96 2.88 2.64 10.31
CA ILE A 96 1.41 2.72 10.35
C ILE A 96 0.78 1.87 9.25
N TYR A 97 1.32 1.93 8.03
CA TYR A 97 0.90 1.04 6.94
C TYR A 97 1.04 -0.44 7.33
N PHE A 98 2.17 -0.85 7.92
CA PHE A 98 2.33 -2.25 8.38
C PHE A 98 1.26 -2.68 9.39
N GLY A 99 0.87 -1.78 10.31
CA GLY A 99 -0.16 -2.08 11.30
C GLY A 99 -1.54 -2.23 10.68
N TRP A 100 -1.90 -1.33 9.75
CA TRP A 100 -3.19 -1.39 9.07
C TRP A 100 -3.26 -2.50 8.03
N SER A 101 -2.16 -2.84 7.34
CA SER A 101 -2.11 -3.98 6.40
C SER A 101 -2.36 -5.32 7.13
N PHE A 102 -1.80 -5.47 8.33
CA PHE A 102 -2.08 -6.65 9.16
C PHE A 102 -3.52 -6.65 9.68
N THR A 103 -4.03 -5.48 10.09
CA THR A 103 -5.38 -5.32 10.64
C THR A 103 -6.45 -5.63 9.58
N ILE A 104 -6.31 -5.08 8.37
CA ILE A 104 -7.26 -5.35 7.27
C ILE A 104 -7.24 -6.81 6.84
N TYR A 105 -6.07 -7.44 6.80
CA TYR A 105 -5.96 -8.86 6.47
C TYR A 105 -6.62 -9.75 7.51
N ARG A 106 -6.60 -9.35 8.79
CA ARG A 106 -7.13 -10.18 9.88
C ARG A 106 -8.63 -9.95 10.16
N TYR A 107 -9.08 -8.71 10.08
CA TYR A 107 -10.42 -8.30 10.52
C TYR A 107 -11.24 -7.65 9.41
N GLY A 108 -10.60 -7.28 8.30
CA GLY A 108 -11.24 -6.64 7.17
C GLY A 108 -12.01 -7.61 6.27
N PRO A 109 -12.82 -7.07 5.35
CA PRO A 109 -13.66 -7.85 4.44
C PRO A 109 -12.89 -8.46 3.25
N TYR A 110 -11.57 -8.27 3.16
CA TYR A 110 -10.77 -8.60 1.97
C TYR A 110 -9.89 -9.85 2.10
N THR A 111 -10.17 -10.70 3.08
CA THR A 111 -9.42 -11.94 3.33
C THR A 111 -9.38 -12.91 2.15
N SER A 112 -10.29 -12.77 1.18
CA SER A 112 -10.37 -13.60 -0.04
C SER A 112 -10.23 -12.78 -1.32
N ASP A 113 -9.82 -11.52 -1.24
CA ASP A 113 -9.58 -10.70 -2.43
C ASP A 113 -8.17 -10.96 -2.98
N GLU A 114 -8.09 -11.76 -4.04
CA GLU A 114 -6.81 -12.12 -4.67
C GLU A 114 -5.99 -10.92 -5.13
N LYS A 115 -6.64 -9.88 -5.68
CA LYS A 115 -5.93 -8.72 -6.21
C LYS A 115 -5.38 -7.83 -5.09
N LEU A 116 -6.15 -7.65 -4.02
CA LEU A 116 -5.68 -6.94 -2.84
C LEU A 116 -4.55 -7.69 -2.14
N ILE A 117 -4.70 -9.01 -1.98
CA ILE A 117 -3.65 -9.85 -1.40
C ILE A 117 -2.37 -9.74 -2.21
N GLU A 118 -2.46 -9.78 -3.54
CA GLU A 118 -1.31 -9.62 -4.42
C GLU A 118 -0.65 -8.24 -4.29
N LEU A 119 -1.42 -7.15 -4.33
CA LEU A 119 -0.87 -5.78 -4.24
C LEU A 119 -0.23 -5.52 -2.87
N THR A 120 -0.88 -5.97 -1.79
CA THR A 120 -0.32 -5.85 -0.42
C THR A 120 0.93 -6.72 -0.23
N ARG A 121 0.95 -7.93 -0.80
CA ARG A 121 2.13 -8.80 -0.85
C ARG A 121 3.28 -8.12 -1.58
N GLN A 122 3.05 -7.50 -2.73
CA GLN A 122 4.09 -6.79 -3.49
C GLN A 122 4.74 -5.66 -2.66
N VAL A 123 3.94 -4.89 -1.91
CA VAL A 123 4.48 -3.87 -1.00
C VAL A 123 5.33 -4.50 0.11
N SER A 124 4.80 -5.51 0.81
CA SER A 124 5.52 -6.18 1.90
C SER A 124 6.78 -6.90 1.44
N GLU A 125 6.75 -7.56 0.28
CA GLU A 125 7.90 -8.17 -0.35
C GLU A 125 8.98 -7.15 -0.58
N MET A 126 8.62 -5.96 -1.09
CA MET A 126 9.60 -4.92 -1.32
C MET A 126 10.26 -4.38 -0.07
N PHE A 127 9.67 -4.48 1.11
CA PHE A 127 10.37 -4.20 2.35
C PHE A 127 11.19 -5.39 2.87
N SER A 128 10.78 -6.63 2.58
CA SER A 128 11.43 -7.84 3.10
C SER A 128 12.49 -8.46 2.18
N ASP A 129 12.62 -7.95 0.95
CA ASP A 129 13.52 -8.55 -0.03
C ASP A 129 14.97 -8.04 0.15
N ILE A 130 15.88 -8.99 0.40
CA ILE A 130 17.35 -8.79 0.39
C ILE A 130 17.96 -9.35 -0.91
N THR A 131 17.27 -10.23 -1.64
CA THR A 131 17.83 -10.94 -2.81
C THR A 131 18.17 -10.02 -3.99
N HIS A 132 17.64 -8.80 -3.95
CA HIS A 132 17.87 -7.75 -4.94
C HIS A 132 18.72 -6.58 -4.43
N ALA A 133 19.10 -6.58 -3.15
CA ALA A 133 20.05 -5.62 -2.60
C ALA A 133 21.43 -5.92 -3.21
N SER A 134 21.94 -5.01 -4.03
CA SER A 134 23.33 -5.08 -4.46
C SER A 134 24.25 -4.95 -3.25
N GLU A 135 25.50 -5.42 -3.33
CA GLU A 135 26.52 -5.13 -2.29
C GLU A 135 26.71 -3.61 -2.02
N ALA A 136 26.19 -2.73 -2.88
CA ALA A 136 26.17 -1.28 -2.73
C ALA A 136 24.82 -0.69 -2.25
N GLU A 137 23.74 -1.46 -2.25
CA GLU A 137 22.47 -1.09 -1.62
C GLU A 137 22.47 -1.69 -0.21
N GLU A 138 23.12 -0.99 0.74
CA GLU A 138 23.02 -1.32 2.17
C GLU A 138 21.53 -1.46 2.58
N ASP A 139 21.27 -2.20 3.66
CA ASP A 139 19.99 -2.63 4.26
C ASP A 139 18.91 -1.54 4.52
N ALA A 140 19.05 -0.33 3.96
CA ALA A 140 18.11 0.76 4.06
C ALA A 140 16.70 0.34 3.64
N PHE A 141 15.74 0.63 4.53
CA PHE A 141 14.34 0.26 4.39
C PHE A 141 14.10 -1.25 4.28
N TYR A 142 15.03 -2.08 4.76
CA TYR A 142 14.74 -3.49 4.97
C TYR A 142 13.91 -3.69 6.24
N PHE A 143 12.78 -4.36 6.10
CA PHE A 143 11.97 -4.85 7.22
C PHE A 143 11.50 -6.26 6.88
N SER A 144 12.00 -7.25 7.60
CA SER A 144 11.54 -8.63 7.45
C SER A 144 10.05 -8.75 7.77
N TYR A 145 9.37 -9.78 7.26
CA TYR A 145 7.94 -9.99 7.59
C TYR A 145 7.64 -10.02 9.10
N PRO A 146 8.44 -10.69 9.95
CA PRO A 146 8.25 -10.63 11.39
C PRO A 146 8.38 -9.21 11.95
N GLU A 147 9.34 -8.42 11.46
CA GLU A 147 9.53 -7.02 11.87
C GLU A 147 8.38 -6.13 11.42
N GLN A 148 7.95 -6.22 10.16
CA GLN A 148 6.78 -5.48 9.66
C GLN A 148 5.57 -5.72 10.58
N LYS A 149 5.28 -6.98 10.90
CA LYS A 149 4.20 -7.34 11.81
C LYS A 149 4.42 -6.81 13.24
N ALA A 150 5.62 -6.97 13.79
CA ALA A 150 5.94 -6.54 15.15
C ALA A 150 5.84 -5.01 15.29
N LEU A 151 6.37 -4.26 14.32
CA LEU A 151 6.26 -2.81 14.23
C LEU A 151 4.80 -2.38 14.08
N GLY A 152 4.07 -2.99 13.16
CA GLY A 152 2.65 -2.72 12.94
C GLY A 152 1.82 -2.89 14.23
N LEU A 153 2.01 -4.00 14.96
CA LEU A 153 1.33 -4.23 16.24
C LEU A 153 1.82 -3.35 17.39
N THR A 154 3.01 -2.76 17.26
CA THR A 154 3.55 -1.80 18.24
C THR A 154 2.92 -0.42 18.07
N PHE A 155 2.59 -0.03 16.84
CA PHE A 155 2.17 1.33 16.50
C PHE A 155 0.71 1.47 16.11
N VAL A 156 0.03 0.38 15.75
CA VAL A 156 -1.43 0.30 15.57
C VAL A 156 -1.98 -0.67 16.61
N LYS A 157 -2.68 -0.13 17.62
CA LYS A 157 -3.06 -0.86 18.84
C LYS A 157 -4.58 -0.98 18.93
N PRO A 158 -5.11 -2.07 19.52
CA PRO A 158 -6.53 -2.15 19.84
C PRO A 158 -6.93 -1.03 20.82
N THR A 159 -8.03 -0.34 20.57
CA THR A 159 -8.55 0.70 21.49
C THR A 159 -9.02 0.03 22.79
N ALA A 160 -8.76 0.67 23.93
CA ALA A 160 -9.01 0.11 25.27
C ALA A 160 -10.47 -0.32 25.55
N ILE A 161 -11.45 0.19 24.79
CA ILE A 161 -12.86 -0.21 24.88
C ILE A 161 -13.04 -1.70 24.56
N ALA A 162 -12.16 -2.30 23.76
CA ALA A 162 -12.19 -3.74 23.46
C ALA A 162 -11.77 -4.64 24.66
N TYR A 163 -11.06 -4.10 25.66
CA TYR A 163 -10.57 -4.85 26.82
C TYR A 163 -11.24 -4.47 28.15
N ALA A 164 -11.86 -3.29 28.25
CA ALA A 164 -12.52 -2.84 29.47
C ALA A 164 -13.73 -3.71 29.89
N HIS A 165 -14.36 -4.41 28.94
CA HIS A 165 -15.48 -5.31 29.22
C HIS A 165 -15.07 -6.70 29.75
N ALA A 166 -13.81 -7.11 29.61
CA ALA A 166 -13.34 -8.42 30.09
C ALA A 166 -12.83 -8.40 31.54
N ALA A 167 -12.47 -7.22 32.08
CA ALA A 167 -11.79 -7.12 33.37
C ALA A 167 -12.59 -6.42 34.49
N ASN A 168 -13.66 -5.66 34.19
CA ASN A 168 -14.34 -4.83 35.19
C ASN A 168 -15.88 -4.87 35.15
N THR A 169 -16.48 -6.06 35.13
CA THR A 169 -17.89 -6.25 35.56
C THR A 169 -17.97 -6.60 37.05
N ALA A 170 -17.27 -5.83 37.88
CA ALA A 170 -17.55 -5.73 39.30
C ALA A 170 -17.48 -4.25 39.68
N HIS A 171 -18.64 -3.63 39.91
CA HIS A 171 -18.82 -2.27 40.40
C HIS A 171 -18.68 -1.13 39.38
N LEU A 172 -19.70 -0.91 38.54
CA LEU A 172 -20.17 0.45 38.24
C LEU A 172 -21.56 0.41 37.56
N ASN A 173 -22.57 0.91 38.27
CA ASN A 173 -23.88 1.21 37.72
C ASN A 173 -23.74 2.32 36.66
N THR A 174 -23.72 1.94 35.39
CA THR A 174 -23.91 2.88 34.28
C THR A 174 -25.01 2.35 33.38
N HIS A 175 -26.10 3.13 33.27
CA HIS A 175 -27.24 2.88 32.38
C HIS A 175 -26.90 3.16 30.90
N LEU A 176 -25.70 2.81 30.44
CA LEU A 176 -25.43 2.73 29.01
C LEU A 176 -25.57 1.27 28.59
N PRO A 177 -26.31 0.96 27.51
CA PRO A 177 -26.26 -0.38 26.95
C PRO A 177 -24.80 -0.68 26.59
N PRO A 178 -24.25 -1.84 26.98
CA PRO A 178 -22.91 -2.23 26.57
C PRO A 178 -22.93 -2.30 25.05
N VAL A 179 -22.19 -1.41 24.39
CA VAL A 179 -21.90 -1.58 22.97
C VAL A 179 -20.86 -2.69 22.90
N GLU A 180 -21.32 -3.94 22.97
CA GLU A 180 -20.51 -5.12 22.68
C GLU A 180 -20.13 -5.03 21.19
N SER A 181 -19.03 -4.35 20.91
CA SER A 181 -18.41 -4.49 19.61
C SER A 181 -17.80 -5.87 19.56
N GLN A 182 -18.45 -6.79 18.83
CA GLN A 182 -17.89 -8.12 18.50
C GLN A 182 -16.51 -8.02 17.83
N PHE A 183 -16.19 -6.85 17.28
CA PHE A 183 -14.99 -6.58 16.51
C PHE A 183 -14.06 -5.60 17.26
N PRO A 184 -12.75 -5.90 17.37
CA PRO A 184 -11.80 -5.00 18.01
C PRO A 184 -11.60 -3.73 17.18
N SER A 185 -11.70 -2.56 17.80
CA SER A 185 -11.30 -1.29 17.17
C SER A 185 -9.79 -1.08 17.33
N PHE A 186 -9.16 -0.35 16.41
CA PHE A 186 -7.73 -0.06 16.45
C PHE A 186 -7.48 1.43 16.23
N GLU A 187 -6.39 1.94 16.80
CA GLU A 187 -5.91 3.30 16.62
C GLU A 187 -4.38 3.30 16.42
N SER A 188 -3.91 4.14 15.51
CA SER A 188 -2.49 4.45 15.36
C SER A 188 -2.05 5.39 16.48
N ILE A 189 -0.83 5.20 16.97
CA ILE A 189 -0.22 6.20 17.84
C ILE A 189 0.04 7.50 17.08
N SER A 190 0.17 8.62 17.80
CA SER A 190 0.53 9.90 17.17
C SER A 190 1.99 9.90 16.69
N LEU A 191 2.32 10.77 15.72
CA LEU A 191 3.71 11.01 15.31
C LEU A 191 4.60 11.44 16.48
N TYR A 192 4.05 12.23 17.41
CA TYR A 192 4.73 12.63 18.65
C TYR A 192 5.08 11.42 19.53
N ASP A 193 4.13 10.50 19.73
CA ASP A 193 4.38 9.28 20.51
C ASP A 193 5.39 8.37 19.81
N PHE A 194 5.37 8.30 18.48
CA PHE A 194 6.34 7.55 17.69
C PHE A 194 7.75 8.09 17.92
N GLU A 195 7.90 9.40 17.83
CA GLU A 195 9.15 10.10 18.07
C GLU A 195 9.70 9.89 19.49
N GLU A 196 8.83 9.92 20.51
CA GLU A 196 9.20 9.58 21.90
C GLU A 196 9.68 8.12 22.03
N GLN A 197 9.11 7.17 21.26
CA GLN A 197 9.61 5.79 21.21
C GLN A 197 11.01 5.71 20.58
N ILE A 198 11.31 6.51 19.56
CA ILE A 198 12.64 6.53 18.92
C ILE A 198 13.70 7.10 19.86
N LYS A 199 13.36 8.15 20.61
CA LYS A 199 14.24 8.83 21.57
C LYS A 199 14.56 8.00 22.82
N ASN A 200 13.70 7.04 23.16
CA ASN A 200 13.86 6.26 24.38
C ASN A 200 15.13 5.40 24.33
N GLN A 201 16.07 5.65 25.25
CA GLN A 201 17.35 4.92 25.36
C GLN A 201 17.19 3.39 25.51
N ARG A 202 16.07 2.92 26.06
CA ARG A 202 15.79 1.47 26.12
C ARG A 202 15.53 0.88 24.73
N ASN A 203 14.92 1.67 23.86
CA ASN A 203 14.63 1.29 22.48
C ASN A 203 15.84 1.49 21.55
N GLU A 204 16.85 2.28 21.95
CA GLU A 204 18.13 2.39 21.22
C GLU A 204 18.82 1.04 21.03
N ARG A 205 18.73 0.17 22.03
CA ARG A 205 19.37 -1.15 22.03
C ARG A 205 18.43 -2.27 21.60
N SER A 206 17.20 -1.95 21.24
CA SER A 206 16.20 -2.93 20.83
C SER A 206 16.36 -3.26 19.35
N ALA A 207 16.48 -4.56 19.04
CA ALA A 207 16.56 -5.05 17.67
C ALA A 207 15.39 -4.57 16.80
N LEU A 208 14.19 -4.41 17.39
CA LEU A 208 12.99 -3.94 16.70
C LEU A 208 13.15 -2.54 16.07
N TYR A 209 13.99 -1.69 16.65
CA TYR A 209 14.16 -0.29 16.23
C TYR A 209 15.44 -0.04 15.43
N LEU A 210 16.25 -1.08 15.14
CA LEU A 210 17.48 -0.92 14.37
C LEU A 210 17.17 -0.47 12.94
N ASN A 211 16.37 -1.23 12.21
CA ASN A 211 16.02 -0.91 10.82
C ASN A 211 15.19 0.38 10.69
N ILE A 212 14.46 0.77 11.75
CA ILE A 212 13.84 2.10 11.81
C ILE A 212 14.91 3.19 11.76
N ARG A 213 15.97 3.07 12.56
CA ARG A 213 17.06 4.07 12.59
C ARG A 213 17.86 4.05 11.29
N ASP A 214 18.09 2.89 10.71
CA ASP A 214 18.77 2.79 9.42
C ASP A 214 17.95 3.47 8.31
N ALA A 215 16.64 3.27 8.29
CA ALA A 215 15.73 3.98 7.38
C ALA A 215 15.74 5.50 7.63
N LEU A 216 15.68 5.94 8.89
CA LEU A 216 15.76 7.36 9.25
C LEU A 216 17.09 8.00 8.78
N HIS A 217 18.22 7.33 9.03
CA HIS A 217 19.53 7.78 8.57
C HIS A 217 19.67 7.80 7.06
N ALA A 218 19.07 6.83 6.35
CA ALA A 218 19.07 6.80 4.89
C ALA A 218 18.36 8.04 4.32
N ILE A 219 17.23 8.44 4.90
CA ILE A 219 16.49 9.65 4.48
C ILE A 219 17.28 10.92 4.76
N ASP A 220 17.86 11.05 5.96
CA ASP A 220 18.58 12.26 6.38
C ASP A 220 19.87 12.50 5.60
N LYS A 221 20.55 11.42 5.20
CA LYS A 221 21.76 11.49 4.36
C LYS A 221 21.45 11.69 2.88
N ALA A 222 20.23 11.36 2.45
CA ALA A 222 19.85 11.39 1.06
C ALA A 222 19.61 12.81 0.54
N GLN A 223 19.99 13.03 -0.71
CA GLN A 223 19.53 14.17 -1.49
C GLN A 223 18.34 13.70 -2.32
N PRO A 224 17.11 14.22 -2.09
CA PRO A 224 15.90 13.69 -2.72
C PRO A 224 15.91 13.74 -4.24
N THR A 225 16.64 14.69 -4.82
CA THR A 225 16.82 14.85 -6.27
C THR A 225 18.08 14.16 -6.80
N ALA A 226 18.68 13.26 -6.03
CA ALA A 226 19.79 12.40 -6.45
C ALA A 226 19.39 10.93 -6.27
N ASP A 227 20.21 10.02 -6.81
CA ASP A 227 20.11 8.60 -6.44
C ASP A 227 20.70 8.39 -5.04
N PHE A 228 20.08 7.54 -4.24
CA PHE A 228 20.50 7.26 -2.86
C PHE A 228 20.12 5.83 -2.46
N THR A 229 20.77 5.31 -1.43
CA THR A 229 20.56 3.95 -0.92
C THR A 229 19.10 3.72 -0.55
N GLY A 230 18.45 2.72 -1.18
CA GLY A 230 17.06 2.39 -0.94
C GLY A 230 16.04 3.19 -1.77
N ARG A 231 16.48 4.17 -2.58
CA ARG A 231 15.59 4.95 -3.46
C ARG A 231 14.73 4.05 -4.34
N GLN A 232 15.34 3.04 -4.95
CA GLN A 232 14.64 2.15 -5.88
C GLN A 232 13.54 1.34 -5.21
N ARG A 233 13.82 0.83 -4.00
CA ARG A 233 12.84 0.15 -3.15
C ARG A 233 11.66 1.07 -2.88
N LEU A 234 11.91 2.31 -2.48
CA LEU A 234 10.86 3.30 -2.21
C LEU A 234 10.05 3.68 -3.45
N VAL A 235 10.69 3.82 -4.62
CA VAL A 235 9.98 4.08 -5.89
C VAL A 235 9.01 2.94 -6.21
N ARG A 236 9.44 1.68 -6.06
CA ARG A 236 8.56 0.52 -6.30
C ARG A 236 7.43 0.45 -5.28
N VAL A 237 7.74 0.61 -4.00
CA VAL A 237 6.73 0.65 -2.93
C VAL A 237 5.69 1.71 -3.23
N GLN A 238 6.10 2.94 -3.56
CA GLN A 238 5.18 4.02 -3.89
C GLN A 238 4.30 3.66 -5.09
N ASN A 239 4.88 3.09 -6.16
CA ASN A 239 4.10 2.69 -7.34
C ASN A 239 3.12 1.54 -7.06
N TYR A 240 3.50 0.56 -6.24
CA TYR A 240 2.58 -0.49 -5.78
C TYR A 240 1.47 0.04 -4.88
N LEU A 241 1.78 1.02 -4.02
CA LEU A 241 0.77 1.69 -3.21
C LEU A 241 -0.22 2.49 -4.06
N VAL A 242 0.24 3.16 -5.12
CA VAL A 242 -0.66 3.81 -6.08
C VAL A 242 -1.64 2.81 -6.69
N ASP A 243 -1.15 1.64 -7.11
CA ASP A 243 -2.00 0.59 -7.67
C ASP A 243 -2.97 0.02 -6.62
N LEU A 244 -2.50 -0.18 -5.38
CA LEU A 244 -3.30 -0.63 -4.24
C LEU A 244 -4.42 0.34 -3.90
N VAL A 245 -4.11 1.63 -3.76
CA VAL A 245 -5.10 2.63 -3.38
C VAL A 245 -6.11 2.84 -4.50
N ASN A 246 -5.66 2.90 -5.76
CA ASN A 246 -6.60 2.99 -6.90
C ASN A 246 -7.55 1.80 -6.95
N TYR A 247 -7.05 0.58 -6.71
CA TYR A 247 -7.88 -0.62 -6.65
C TYR A 247 -8.90 -0.56 -5.50
N LEU A 248 -8.46 -0.15 -4.30
CA LEU A 248 -9.33 0.02 -3.14
C LEU A 248 -10.41 1.08 -3.38
N GLU A 249 -10.06 2.23 -3.93
CA GLU A 249 -11.01 3.32 -4.25
C GLU A 249 -12.03 2.91 -5.32
N GLU A 250 -11.60 2.20 -6.36
CA GLU A 250 -12.50 1.65 -7.37
C GLU A 250 -13.48 0.65 -6.74
N LYS A 251 -12.97 -0.20 -5.84
CA LYS A 251 -13.75 -1.22 -5.16
C LYS A 251 -14.76 -0.62 -4.18
N GLU A 252 -14.36 0.42 -3.44
CA GLU A 252 -15.21 1.07 -2.43
C GLU A 252 -16.08 2.20 -3.00
N GLY A 253 -15.82 2.65 -4.23
CA GLY A 253 -16.63 3.65 -4.92
C GLY A 253 -16.43 5.08 -4.43
N PHE A 254 -15.33 5.37 -3.72
CA PHE A 254 -14.96 6.73 -3.29
C PHE A 254 -13.47 6.97 -3.45
N SER A 255 -13.06 8.24 -3.48
CA SER A 255 -11.65 8.63 -3.50
C SER A 255 -11.28 9.42 -2.25
N VAL A 256 -10.14 9.07 -1.64
CA VAL A 256 -9.54 9.78 -0.51
C VAL A 256 -8.63 10.93 -0.96
N SER A 257 -8.24 10.96 -2.24
CA SER A 257 -7.38 12.00 -2.79
C SER A 257 -8.16 12.99 -3.65
N VAL A 258 -7.82 14.28 -3.53
CA VAL A 258 -8.42 15.34 -4.36
C VAL A 258 -7.91 15.28 -5.81
N SER A 259 -6.73 14.70 -6.01
CA SER A 259 -6.05 14.68 -7.31
C SER A 259 -5.68 13.27 -7.74
N LYS A 260 -5.53 13.06 -9.05
CA LYS A 260 -5.06 11.76 -9.55
C LYS A 260 -3.64 11.51 -9.06
N ARG A 261 -3.45 10.37 -8.41
CA ARG A 261 -2.14 9.88 -7.99
C ARG A 261 -1.20 9.74 -9.17
N ARG A 262 0.07 10.01 -8.90
CA ARG A 262 1.16 9.87 -9.86
C ARG A 262 2.12 8.81 -9.36
N ARG A 263 2.73 8.12 -10.31
CA ARG A 263 3.82 7.20 -10.05
C ARG A 263 5.11 7.97 -9.84
N ALA A 264 5.86 7.61 -8.80
CA ALA A 264 7.20 8.10 -8.58
C ALA A 264 8.08 7.61 -9.71
N ARG A 265 8.84 8.53 -10.31
CA ARG A 265 9.79 8.25 -11.39
C ARG A 265 11.20 8.22 -10.84
N HIS A 266 12.07 7.50 -11.53
CA HIS A 266 13.50 7.77 -11.40
C HIS A 266 13.77 9.18 -11.94
N HIS A 267 14.45 10.01 -11.16
CA HIS A 267 14.78 11.37 -11.57
C HIS A 267 15.91 11.38 -12.64
N LEU A 268 16.72 10.32 -12.64
CA LEU A 268 17.79 10.09 -13.60
C LEU A 268 17.25 9.32 -14.79
N THR A 269 17.77 9.66 -15.96
CA THR A 269 17.52 8.92 -17.21
C THR A 269 18.16 7.52 -17.15
N PHE A 270 17.69 6.61 -18.00
CA PHE A 270 18.26 5.26 -18.12
C PHE A 270 19.78 5.32 -18.35
N ALA A 271 20.25 6.19 -19.24
CA ALA A 271 21.69 6.36 -19.49
C ALA A 271 22.45 7.01 -18.33
N GLN A 272 21.83 7.86 -17.53
CA GLN A 272 22.47 8.41 -16.33
C GLN A 272 22.60 7.37 -15.21
N LEU A 273 21.62 6.46 -15.10
CA LEU A 273 21.64 5.37 -14.12
C LEU A 273 22.59 4.23 -14.53
N PHE A 274 22.59 3.89 -15.82
CA PHE A 274 23.18 2.64 -16.29
C PHE A 274 24.28 2.83 -17.34
N GLY A 275 24.53 4.06 -17.77
CA GLY A 275 25.40 4.34 -18.90
C GLY A 275 24.81 3.86 -20.23
N TYR A 276 25.67 3.74 -21.24
CA TYR A 276 25.30 3.14 -22.51
C TYR A 276 25.37 1.62 -22.41
N ILE A 277 24.20 0.98 -22.47
CA ILE A 277 24.06 -0.47 -22.43
C ILE A 277 23.51 -0.97 -23.76
N ASP A 278 24.14 -2.02 -24.30
CA ASP A 278 23.65 -2.68 -25.50
C ASP A 278 22.27 -3.31 -25.22
N LEU A 279 21.28 -2.87 -26.00
CA LEU A 279 19.87 -3.19 -25.84
C LEU A 279 19.28 -3.52 -27.20
N GLN A 280 18.60 -4.66 -27.30
CA GLN A 280 17.95 -5.09 -28.54
C GLN A 280 16.46 -5.35 -28.30
N VAL A 281 15.61 -4.86 -29.20
CA VAL A 281 14.19 -5.24 -29.22
C VAL A 281 14.08 -6.65 -29.80
N ALA A 282 13.75 -7.61 -28.96
CA ALA A 282 13.58 -9.00 -29.40
C ALA A 282 12.18 -9.25 -29.98
N HIS A 283 11.17 -8.61 -29.41
CA HIS A 283 9.80 -8.72 -29.89
C HIS A 283 8.97 -7.52 -29.43
N HIS A 284 8.17 -6.95 -30.31
CA HIS A 284 7.20 -5.92 -29.96
C HIS A 284 5.85 -6.26 -30.57
N ILE A 285 4.86 -6.46 -29.71
CA ILE A 285 3.44 -6.56 -30.06
C ILE A 285 2.66 -5.53 -29.25
N PRO A 286 1.47 -5.11 -29.70
CA PRO A 286 0.67 -4.14 -28.95
C PRO A 286 0.48 -4.61 -27.50
N GLY A 287 0.88 -3.76 -26.55
CA GLY A 287 0.78 -4.01 -25.11
C GLY A 287 1.87 -4.88 -24.50
N ARG A 288 2.83 -5.39 -25.30
CA ARG A 288 3.97 -6.16 -24.78
C ARG A 288 5.25 -5.95 -25.60
N LEU A 289 6.29 -5.49 -24.91
CA LEU A 289 7.63 -5.32 -25.43
C LEU A 289 8.60 -6.28 -24.74
N ARG A 290 9.42 -6.99 -25.52
CA ARG A 290 10.51 -7.81 -25.00
C ARG A 290 11.84 -7.25 -25.45
N LEU A 291 12.66 -6.92 -24.46
CA LEU A 291 13.99 -6.36 -24.60
C LEU A 291 15.04 -7.42 -24.24
N LYS A 292 16.18 -7.40 -24.94
CA LYS A 292 17.35 -8.22 -24.66
C LYS A 292 18.47 -7.34 -24.13
N PHE A 293 19.03 -7.74 -22.99
CA PHE A 293 20.10 -7.06 -22.29
C PHE A 293 21.22 -8.08 -22.03
N PRO A 294 22.23 -8.20 -22.91
CA PRO A 294 23.33 -9.14 -22.73
C PRO A 294 24.06 -8.98 -21.39
N VAL A 295 24.10 -7.75 -20.85
CA VAL A 295 24.71 -7.42 -19.56
C VAL A 295 24.09 -8.19 -18.37
N LEU A 296 22.81 -8.59 -18.47
CA LEU A 296 22.13 -9.35 -17.42
C LEU A 296 22.73 -10.73 -17.18
N LYS A 297 23.49 -11.27 -18.13
CA LYS A 297 24.12 -12.61 -18.02
C LYS A 297 25.07 -12.70 -16.82
N ASN A 298 25.78 -11.61 -16.55
CA ASN A 298 26.88 -11.59 -15.57
C ASN A 298 26.59 -10.66 -14.39
N ASN A 299 25.45 -9.98 -14.39
CA ASN A 299 25.15 -8.96 -13.40
C ASN A 299 23.64 -8.91 -13.12
N MET A 300 23.26 -9.57 -12.02
CA MET A 300 21.88 -9.64 -11.54
C MET A 300 21.37 -8.28 -11.04
N ILE A 301 22.27 -7.40 -10.60
CA ILE A 301 21.95 -6.08 -10.05
C ILE A 301 21.27 -5.21 -11.12
N TYR A 302 21.75 -5.26 -12.37
CA TYR A 302 21.06 -4.58 -13.48
C TYR A 302 19.63 -5.07 -13.70
N GLY A 303 19.32 -6.33 -13.41
CA GLY A 303 17.96 -6.86 -13.55
C GLY A 303 16.97 -6.10 -12.67
N VAL A 304 17.31 -5.96 -11.40
CA VAL A 304 16.53 -5.23 -10.41
C VAL A 304 16.37 -3.77 -10.83
N HIS A 305 17.47 -3.13 -11.19
CA HIS A 305 17.43 -1.72 -11.50
C HIS A 305 16.63 -1.41 -12.78
N PHE A 306 16.74 -2.26 -13.80
CA PHE A 306 15.94 -2.12 -15.02
C PHE A 306 14.46 -2.32 -14.74
N GLU A 307 14.11 -3.31 -13.93
CA GLU A 307 12.72 -3.55 -13.55
C GLU A 307 12.13 -2.37 -12.77
N SER A 308 12.87 -1.80 -11.82
CA SER A 308 12.47 -0.59 -11.09
C SER A 308 12.22 0.58 -12.05
N PHE A 309 13.17 0.80 -12.96
CA PHE A 309 13.10 1.88 -13.93
C PHE A 309 11.89 1.75 -14.84
N PHE A 310 11.71 0.60 -15.49
CA PHE A 310 10.60 0.40 -16.42
C PHE A 310 9.25 0.41 -15.73
N PHE A 311 9.14 -0.13 -14.51
CA PHE A 311 7.89 -0.13 -13.77
C PHE A 311 7.45 1.29 -13.36
N SER A 312 8.41 2.22 -13.19
CA SER A 312 8.15 3.62 -12.91
C SER A 312 7.55 4.40 -14.09
N LEU A 313 7.64 3.87 -15.31
CA LEU A 313 7.10 4.52 -16.49
C LEU A 313 5.57 4.49 -16.44
N GLU A 314 4.97 5.66 -16.67
CA GLU A 314 3.52 5.79 -16.67
C GLU A 314 2.91 4.88 -17.73
N GLY A 315 1.92 4.05 -17.40
CA GLY A 315 1.28 3.15 -18.37
C GLY A 315 1.94 1.78 -18.51
N VAL A 316 3.07 1.53 -17.83
CA VAL A 316 3.60 0.17 -17.66
C VAL A 316 2.81 -0.56 -16.59
N LYS A 317 2.25 -1.73 -16.96
CA LYS A 317 1.41 -2.57 -16.10
C LYS A 317 2.24 -3.60 -15.35
N ASN A 318 3.27 -4.14 -15.98
CA ASN A 318 4.10 -5.18 -15.39
C ASN A 318 5.49 -5.20 -16.06
N VAL A 319 6.51 -5.57 -15.29
CA VAL A 319 7.86 -5.78 -15.80
C VAL A 319 8.38 -7.11 -15.25
N ARG A 320 8.93 -7.95 -16.12
CA ARG A 320 9.46 -9.26 -15.75
C ARG A 320 10.87 -9.43 -16.28
N VAL A 321 11.81 -9.65 -15.38
CA VAL A 321 13.21 -9.93 -15.72
C VAL A 321 13.42 -11.44 -15.81
N ASN A 322 13.98 -11.89 -16.93
CA ASN A 322 14.44 -13.26 -17.10
C ASN A 322 15.95 -13.26 -17.31
N LEU A 323 16.69 -13.58 -16.24
CA LEU A 323 18.15 -13.61 -16.22
C LEU A 323 18.71 -14.67 -17.17
N GLN A 324 18.11 -15.87 -17.19
CA GLN A 324 18.55 -16.97 -18.06
C GLN A 324 18.44 -16.62 -19.55
N ALA A 325 17.37 -15.92 -19.91
CA ALA A 325 17.16 -15.44 -21.27
C ALA A 325 17.79 -14.08 -21.54
N CYS A 326 18.45 -13.46 -20.54
CA CYS A 326 18.98 -12.10 -20.58
C CYS A 326 17.97 -11.11 -21.18
N SER A 327 16.71 -11.21 -20.76
CA SER A 327 15.62 -10.46 -21.37
C SER A 327 14.65 -9.90 -20.36
N ILE A 328 14.11 -8.73 -20.65
CA ILE A 328 13.04 -8.10 -19.88
C ILE A 328 11.78 -8.07 -20.72
N VAL A 329 10.65 -8.41 -20.12
CA VAL A 329 9.33 -8.30 -20.72
C VAL A 329 8.59 -7.17 -20.02
N ILE A 330 8.14 -6.19 -20.79
CA ILE A 330 7.36 -5.04 -20.33
C ILE A 330 5.96 -5.20 -20.89
N GLU A 331 4.96 -5.19 -20.02
CA GLU A 331 3.54 -5.13 -20.38
C GLU A 331 3.05 -3.72 -20.14
N TYR A 332 2.36 -3.12 -21.10
CA TYR A 332 1.98 -1.71 -21.06
C TYR A 332 0.58 -1.47 -21.61
N ASP A 333 0.03 -0.29 -21.30
CA ASP A 333 -1.27 0.14 -21.77
C ASP A 333 -1.21 0.71 -23.19
N ILE A 334 -1.94 0.07 -24.11
CA ILE A 334 -1.99 0.49 -25.52
C ILE A 334 -2.72 1.82 -25.72
N GLU A 335 -3.54 2.22 -24.76
CA GLU A 335 -4.21 3.54 -24.79
C GLU A 335 -3.25 4.67 -24.38
N LYS A 336 -2.19 4.36 -23.63
CA LYS A 336 -1.20 5.34 -23.17
C LYS A 336 0.07 5.40 -23.99
N TYR A 337 0.47 4.28 -24.60
CA TYR A 337 1.61 4.25 -25.52
C TYR A 337 1.21 3.64 -26.85
N SER A 338 1.47 4.36 -27.94
CA SER A 338 1.63 3.71 -29.23
C SER A 338 2.93 2.90 -29.26
N MET A 339 2.97 1.88 -30.13
CA MET A 339 4.12 0.98 -30.28
C MET A 339 5.44 1.77 -30.54
N GLY A 340 5.38 2.84 -31.33
CA GLY A 340 6.54 3.69 -31.59
C GLY A 340 6.91 4.63 -30.44
N GLU A 341 5.96 5.11 -29.63
CA GLU A 341 6.23 6.04 -28.53
C GLU A 341 6.94 5.37 -27.35
N LEU A 342 6.59 4.13 -27.02
CA LEU A 342 7.33 3.40 -26.00
C LEU A 342 8.75 3.11 -26.47
N GLU A 343 8.92 2.66 -27.71
CA GLU A 343 10.25 2.50 -28.32
C GLU A 343 11.02 3.81 -28.39
N THR A 344 10.37 4.96 -28.60
CA THR A 344 11.02 6.29 -28.64
C THR A 344 11.36 6.81 -27.24
N THR A 345 10.51 6.53 -26.25
CA THR A 345 10.78 6.78 -24.81
C THR A 345 12.01 5.97 -24.36
N LEU A 346 12.18 4.77 -24.92
CA LEU A 346 13.39 3.96 -24.80
C LEU A 346 14.50 4.41 -25.77
N GLY A 347 14.13 5.02 -26.90
CA GLY A 347 14.90 5.19 -28.13
C GLY A 347 15.77 6.43 -28.20
N ASN A 348 15.66 7.35 -27.23
CA ASN A 348 16.80 8.23 -26.92
C ASN A 348 17.99 7.45 -26.31
N TYR A 349 17.82 6.15 -26.01
CA TYR A 349 18.82 5.27 -25.36
C TYR A 349 19.02 3.92 -26.07
N ILE A 350 18.32 3.66 -27.17
CA ILE A 350 18.55 2.50 -28.06
C ILE A 350 19.46 2.98 -29.18
N HIS A 351 20.68 2.45 -29.30
CA HIS A 351 21.42 2.61 -30.55
C HIS A 351 20.64 1.85 -31.62
N ASN A 352 20.06 2.58 -32.57
CA ASN A 352 19.33 1.99 -33.69
C ASN A 352 20.15 0.88 -34.35
N LEU A 353 19.55 -0.31 -34.32
CA LEU A 353 19.33 -1.19 -35.47
C LEU A 353 19.97 -0.67 -36.77
N SER A 354 21.06 -1.31 -37.18
CA SER A 354 21.42 -1.46 -38.58
C SER A 354 20.56 -2.53 -39.23
#